data_AF-D3RZP2-F1
#
_entry.id   AF-D3RZP2-F1
#
_cell.length_a   1.000
_cell.length_b   1.000
_cell.length_c   1.000
_cell.angle_alpha   90.00
_cell.angle_beta   90.00
_cell.angle_gamma   90.00
#
_symmetry.space_group_name_H-M   'P 1'
#
loop_
_entity.id
_entity.type
_entity.pdbx_description
1 polymer ?
#
loop_
_entity_poly.entity_id
_entity_poly.type
_entity_poly.pdbx_seq_one_letter_code
_entity_poly.pdbx_strand_id
1 'polypeptide(L)'
;MTFRLEKRDGFARAGEYKEVKTPALIDLREDTSLEVEVKAPEFLEKIDRELYEAYNFEGEIKILVLEGLSEREKVEKIVSFRSFNLSPLYLPGVATPQNALIYVYLGADFLDNLLALRMAYDGVYFTPERNFRLESLKSLPCSCKFCEEVGSFKELNKFERYEFLANHNTEVLKREIELARNLIFSEEIRDVVEARSKIVPEAEVLLRYADRNYEAFEKYTPVFRKSKLYPTTDSSYRRVEVARYFERMRKVYSPKSKIALLLPCSAKKPYLLSKSHRIIRDKLGKALKGVNEIIISSPFVAPRELELIYPIVAYDTPTTGDWSDFEINFVAEKLSPLLEKFEKVYAYLHGGYRKVAEKAQKISGVEIEFVDDLNELKRKLESEEKTDFDLYSEMLRHMSLYQFGVGFEGKARGKYPELRFFGKGLAGRVDTNYGMLDIYEEFAHRLFEKGVYTIKIDEFDPKGTIFAAGVLEADERIRPNDVAVFYNSEVIGVAQAVMSGREMEVSEQGVAAIVRRKFHRKS
;
A
#
# COMPACT_ATOMS: atom_id res chain seq x y z
N MET A 1 -12.74 11.50 18.95
CA MET A 1 -12.90 10.11 18.47
C MET A 1 -12.05 9.18 19.32
N THR A 2 -12.69 8.20 19.99
CA THR A 2 -12.11 7.28 20.99
C THR A 2 -11.32 6.09 20.43
N PHE A 3 -11.26 5.92 19.11
CA PHE A 3 -10.49 4.84 18.48
C PHE A 3 -9.00 5.15 18.48
N ARG A 4 -8.20 4.25 19.05
CA ARG A 4 -6.74 4.35 19.09
C ARG A 4 -6.14 3.60 17.91
N LEU A 5 -5.77 4.32 16.85
CA LEU A 5 -5.08 3.72 15.70
C LEU A 5 -3.65 3.29 16.07
N GLU A 6 -3.26 2.08 15.63
CA GLU A 6 -1.89 1.58 15.75
C GLU A 6 -1.20 1.42 14.40
N LYS A 7 -1.92 0.89 13.40
CA LYS A 7 -1.40 0.68 12.04
C LYS A 7 -2.53 0.75 11.02
N ARG A 8 -2.20 1.21 9.81
CA ARG A 8 -3.13 1.29 8.69
C ARG A 8 -2.48 0.90 7.38
N ASP A 9 -3.28 0.28 6.52
CA ASP A 9 -2.97 -0.03 5.13
C ASP A 9 -4.21 0.25 4.25
N GLY A 10 -4.32 1.48 3.76
CA GLY A 10 -5.52 1.94 3.05
C GLY A 10 -6.67 2.07 4.04
N PHE A 11 -7.82 1.49 3.74
CA PHE A 11 -8.92 1.46 4.70
C PHE A 11 -8.77 0.39 5.78
N ALA A 12 -7.97 -0.65 5.53
CA ALA A 12 -7.64 -1.65 6.53
C ALA A 12 -6.87 -1.02 7.68
N ARG A 13 -7.27 -1.26 8.91
CA ARG A 13 -6.58 -0.72 10.08
C ARG A 13 -6.66 -1.64 11.28
N ALA A 14 -5.59 -1.58 12.07
CA ALA A 14 -5.49 -2.22 13.36
C ALA A 14 -5.37 -1.14 14.44
N GLY A 15 -6.06 -1.35 15.55
CA GLY A 15 -6.11 -0.42 16.65
C GLY A 15 -6.90 -0.97 17.81
N GLU A 16 -7.35 -0.08 18.68
CA GLU A 16 -8.10 -0.42 19.87
C GLU A 16 -9.29 0.52 20.02
N TYR A 17 -10.44 -0.04 20.41
CA TYR A 17 -11.64 0.70 20.78
C TYR A 17 -12.22 0.11 22.06
N LYS A 18 -12.30 0.91 23.13
CA LYS A 18 -12.77 0.47 24.46
C LYS A 18 -12.14 -0.89 24.87
N GLU A 19 -10.81 -0.98 24.82
CA GLU A 19 -10.02 -2.20 25.14
C GLU A 19 -10.16 -3.39 24.16
N VAL A 20 -10.98 -3.27 23.12
CA VAL A 20 -11.13 -4.29 22.07
C VAL A 20 -10.19 -4.00 20.90
N LYS A 21 -9.32 -4.96 20.60
CA LYS A 21 -8.39 -4.89 19.46
C LYS A 21 -9.10 -5.11 18.14
N THR A 22 -8.94 -4.20 17.18
CA THR A 22 -9.53 -4.30 15.84
C THR A 22 -8.50 -4.74 14.78
N PRO A 23 -8.92 -5.37 13.67
CA PRO A 23 -10.27 -5.86 13.41
C PRO A 23 -10.70 -6.93 14.43
N ALA A 24 -11.99 -6.99 14.74
CA ALA A 24 -12.56 -7.87 15.76
C ALA A 24 -13.78 -8.62 15.23
N LEU A 25 -14.00 -9.83 15.77
CA LEU A 25 -15.22 -10.59 15.56
C LEU A 25 -16.15 -10.45 16.77
N ILE A 26 -17.37 -9.99 16.55
CA ILE A 26 -18.46 -10.01 17.50
C ILE A 26 -19.06 -11.43 17.50
N ASP A 27 -18.94 -12.13 18.62
CA ASP A 27 -19.54 -13.45 18.81
C ASP A 27 -20.96 -13.29 19.39
N LEU A 28 -21.98 -13.46 18.55
CA LEU A 28 -23.38 -13.24 18.92
C LEU A 28 -23.95 -14.30 19.88
N ARG A 29 -23.13 -15.28 20.28
CA ARG A 29 -23.48 -16.28 21.30
C ARG A 29 -23.05 -15.87 22.70
N GLU A 30 -22.12 -14.93 22.80
CA GLU A 30 -21.61 -14.39 24.05
C GLU A 30 -22.36 -13.09 24.39
N ASP A 31 -22.49 -12.78 25.68
CA ASP A 31 -22.99 -11.48 26.11
C ASP A 31 -21.94 -10.42 25.75
N THR A 32 -22.20 -9.65 24.71
CA THR A 32 -21.25 -8.65 24.22
C THR A 32 -21.56 -7.33 24.90
N SER A 33 -20.73 -6.95 25.86
CA SER A 33 -20.75 -5.63 26.52
C SER A 33 -20.37 -4.46 25.58
N LEU A 34 -20.33 -4.71 24.28
CA LEU A 34 -20.16 -3.68 23.26
C LEU A 34 -21.49 -2.94 23.13
N GLU A 35 -21.51 -1.66 23.51
CA GLU A 35 -22.59 -0.74 23.16
C GLU A 35 -22.59 -0.54 21.64
N VAL A 36 -23.24 -1.46 20.92
CA VAL A 36 -23.40 -1.39 19.47
C VAL A 36 -24.69 -0.64 19.16
N GLU A 37 -24.58 0.54 18.56
CA GLU A 37 -25.75 1.27 18.07
C GLU A 37 -26.28 0.64 16.79
N VAL A 38 -27.49 0.08 16.84
CA VAL A 38 -28.15 -0.49 15.66
C VAL A 38 -28.70 0.62 14.77
N LYS A 39 -28.03 0.90 13.64
CA LYS A 39 -28.62 1.73 12.59
C LYS A 39 -29.85 1.04 11.98
N ALA A 40 -30.86 1.82 11.61
CA ALA A 40 -31.94 1.36 10.76
C ALA A 40 -31.38 0.71 9.49
N PRO A 41 -31.84 -0.48 9.09
CA PRO A 41 -31.54 -1.04 7.77
C PRO A 41 -31.93 -0.04 6.66
N GLU A 42 -30.98 0.37 5.81
CA GLU A 42 -31.23 1.40 4.77
C GLU A 42 -32.29 1.00 3.71
N PHE A 43 -32.74 -0.25 3.66
CA PHE A 43 -33.96 -0.55 2.88
C PHE A 43 -35.17 0.24 3.39
N LEU A 44 -35.18 0.62 4.68
CA LEU A 44 -36.15 1.54 5.25
C LEU A 44 -36.07 2.93 4.64
N GLU A 45 -34.91 3.45 4.22
CA GLU A 45 -34.84 4.73 3.49
C GLU A 45 -35.67 4.69 2.20
N LYS A 46 -35.67 3.53 1.53
CA LYS A 46 -36.44 3.30 0.29
C LYS A 46 -37.93 3.06 0.53
N ILE A 47 -38.33 2.67 1.74
CA ILE A 47 -39.71 2.27 2.07
C ILE A 47 -40.42 3.35 2.90
N ASP A 48 -39.73 3.95 3.87
CA ASP A 48 -40.23 4.94 4.82
C ASP A 48 -39.09 5.85 5.32
N ARG A 49 -39.02 7.04 4.73
CA ARG A 49 -37.98 8.04 5.01
C ARG A 49 -38.13 8.71 6.38
N GLU A 50 -39.36 8.88 6.88
CA GLU A 50 -39.60 9.47 8.21
C GLU A 50 -39.15 8.50 9.31
N LEU A 51 -39.41 7.19 9.14
CA LEU A 51 -38.92 6.16 10.06
C LEU A 51 -37.38 6.02 10.03
N TYR A 52 -36.78 6.20 8.86
CA TYR A 52 -35.32 6.23 8.68
C TYR A 52 -34.67 7.44 9.36
N GLU A 53 -35.29 8.62 9.25
CA GLU A 53 -34.83 9.87 9.88
C GLU A 53 -35.05 9.89 11.41
N ALA A 54 -35.99 9.09 11.93
CA ALA A 54 -36.29 8.97 13.36
C ALA A 54 -35.31 8.08 14.16
N TYR A 55 -34.40 7.34 13.51
CA TYR A 55 -33.34 6.59 14.20
C TYR A 55 -32.24 7.54 14.67
N ASN A 56 -32.06 7.64 15.99
CA ASN A 56 -31.02 8.46 16.62
C ASN A 56 -29.63 7.83 16.40
N PHE A 57 -28.60 8.64 16.08
CA PHE A 57 -27.24 8.22 15.67
C PHE A 57 -26.14 8.62 16.67
N GLU A 58 -26.36 8.34 17.95
CA GLU A 58 -25.51 8.74 19.08
C GLU A 58 -24.37 7.77 19.44
N GLY A 59 -24.27 6.62 18.78
CA GLY A 59 -23.22 5.61 19.01
C GLY A 59 -21.91 5.91 18.28
N GLU A 60 -20.78 5.66 18.96
CA GLU A 60 -19.44 5.87 18.37
C GLU A 60 -19.10 4.82 17.30
N ILE A 61 -19.59 3.57 17.42
CA ILE A 61 -19.49 2.56 16.36
C ILE A 61 -20.60 2.78 15.35
N LYS A 62 -20.25 2.91 14.07
CA LYS A 62 -21.23 3.03 12.97
C LYS A 62 -21.46 1.67 12.32
N ILE A 63 -22.72 1.28 12.21
CA ILE A 63 -23.12 0.08 11.46
C ILE A 63 -23.36 0.43 9.99
N LEU A 64 -23.00 -0.47 9.09
CA LEU A 64 -23.52 -0.49 7.72
C LEU A 64 -24.10 -1.87 7.40
N VAL A 65 -25.42 -1.96 7.27
CA VAL A 65 -26.10 -3.19 6.86
C VAL A 65 -26.02 -3.31 5.34
N LEU A 66 -25.41 -4.40 4.88
CA LEU A 66 -25.09 -4.63 3.46
C LEU A 66 -25.91 -5.76 2.83
N GLU A 67 -26.81 -6.38 3.59
CA GLU A 67 -27.68 -7.45 3.11
C GLU A 67 -28.59 -6.95 1.97
N GLY A 68 -28.79 -7.80 0.96
CA GLY A 68 -29.61 -7.48 -0.22
C GLY A 68 -28.96 -6.55 -1.24
N LEU A 69 -27.75 -6.03 -0.99
CA LEU A 69 -27.00 -5.21 -1.94
C LEU A 69 -26.14 -6.07 -2.88
N SER A 70 -25.93 -5.58 -4.09
CA SER A 70 -24.90 -6.11 -4.99
C SER A 70 -23.49 -5.79 -4.47
N GLU A 71 -22.48 -6.56 -4.87
CA GLU A 71 -21.08 -6.36 -4.47
C GLU A 71 -20.57 -4.96 -4.82
N ARG A 72 -21.05 -4.41 -5.94
CA ARG A 72 -20.77 -3.03 -6.34
C ARG A 72 -21.30 -2.03 -5.30
N GLU A 73 -22.59 -2.12 -4.97
CA GLU A 73 -23.24 -1.23 -4.00
C GLU A 73 -22.60 -1.36 -2.62
N LYS A 74 -22.17 -2.56 -2.22
CA LYS A 74 -21.43 -2.79 -0.97
C LYS A 74 -20.14 -1.97 -0.93
N VAL A 75 -19.32 -2.04 -1.98
CA VAL A 75 -18.08 -1.26 -2.07
C VAL A 75 -18.38 0.24 -2.10
N GLU A 76 -19.32 0.68 -2.93
CA GLU A 76 -19.69 2.11 -3.03
C GLU A 76 -20.10 2.69 -1.68
N LYS A 77 -20.90 1.96 -0.89
CA LYS A 77 -21.30 2.39 0.47
C LYS A 77 -20.14 2.43 1.45
N ILE A 78 -19.31 1.37 1.49
CA ILE A 78 -18.16 1.33 2.40
C ILE A 78 -17.16 2.44 2.04
N VAL A 79 -16.85 2.62 0.76
CA VAL A 79 -15.94 3.66 0.28
C VAL A 79 -16.50 5.05 0.58
N SER A 80 -17.78 5.29 0.31
CA SER A 80 -18.44 6.57 0.65
C SER A 80 -18.33 6.87 2.14
N PHE A 81 -18.64 5.89 3.00
CA PHE A 81 -18.48 6.01 4.43
C PHE A 81 -17.02 6.32 4.83
N ARG A 82 -16.05 5.53 4.36
CA ARG A 82 -14.62 5.68 4.71
C ARG A 82 -13.95 6.92 4.14
N SER A 83 -14.50 7.48 3.07
CA SER A 83 -14.02 8.73 2.49
C SER A 83 -14.22 9.91 3.44
N PHE A 84 -15.25 9.89 4.30
CA PHE A 84 -15.59 11.02 5.17
C PHE A 84 -15.60 10.67 6.65
N ASN A 85 -15.75 9.39 7.02
CA ASN A 85 -15.95 8.96 8.38
C ASN A 85 -14.87 7.96 8.84
N LEU A 86 -14.20 8.33 9.93
CA LEU A 86 -13.16 7.52 10.54
C LEU A 86 -13.66 6.72 11.75
N SER A 87 -14.92 6.88 12.19
CA SER A 87 -15.60 6.10 13.25
C SER A 87 -15.38 4.59 13.08
N PRO A 88 -15.33 3.79 14.15
CA PRO A 88 -15.29 2.35 14.02
C PRO A 88 -16.47 1.84 13.16
N LEU A 89 -16.20 0.93 12.22
CA LEU A 89 -17.20 0.41 11.28
C LEU A 89 -17.52 -1.05 11.57
N TYR A 90 -18.80 -1.33 11.82
CA TYR A 90 -19.33 -2.67 11.96
C TYR A 90 -20.15 -3.07 10.72
N LEU A 91 -19.79 -4.20 10.10
CA LEU A 91 -20.54 -4.81 9.00
C LEU A 91 -21.20 -6.12 9.48
N PRO A 92 -22.48 -6.09 9.88
CA PRO A 92 -23.19 -7.26 10.37
C PRO A 92 -23.52 -8.24 9.23
N GLY A 93 -23.47 -9.54 9.52
CA GLY A 93 -24.06 -10.58 8.68
C GLY A 93 -23.45 -10.75 7.29
N VAL A 94 -22.24 -10.25 7.03
CA VAL A 94 -21.57 -10.37 5.71
C VAL A 94 -20.38 -11.33 5.70
N ALA A 95 -19.82 -11.62 6.87
CA ALA A 95 -18.53 -12.27 6.98
C ALA A 95 -18.63 -13.79 6.86
N THR A 96 -17.81 -14.34 5.99
CA THR A 96 -17.43 -15.75 5.95
C THR A 96 -15.91 -15.84 5.93
N PRO A 97 -15.30 -16.99 6.25
CA PRO A 97 -13.84 -17.12 6.20
C PRO A 97 -13.24 -16.78 4.83
N GLN A 98 -13.99 -17.01 3.74
CA GLN A 98 -13.52 -16.71 2.38
C GLN A 98 -13.49 -15.21 2.06
N ASN A 99 -14.30 -14.39 2.74
CA ASN A 99 -14.46 -12.97 2.41
C ASN A 99 -14.10 -11.99 3.55
N ALA A 100 -13.83 -12.48 4.76
CA ALA A 100 -13.55 -11.64 5.92
C ALA A 100 -12.38 -10.67 5.64
N LEU A 101 -11.30 -11.17 5.03
CA LEU A 101 -10.13 -10.36 4.69
C LEU A 101 -10.43 -9.21 3.72
N ILE A 102 -11.30 -9.41 2.72
CA ILE A 102 -11.66 -8.32 1.79
C ILE A 102 -12.52 -7.27 2.49
N TYR A 103 -13.42 -7.64 3.39
CA TYR A 103 -14.18 -6.65 4.17
C TYR A 103 -13.30 -5.87 5.15
N VAL A 104 -12.33 -6.52 5.79
CA VAL A 104 -11.31 -5.81 6.58
C VAL A 104 -10.50 -4.86 5.70
N TYR A 105 -10.08 -5.29 4.50
CA TYR A 105 -9.35 -4.45 3.55
C TYR A 105 -10.15 -3.23 3.08
N LEU A 106 -11.46 -3.40 2.87
CA LEU A 106 -12.39 -2.31 2.57
C LEU A 106 -12.61 -1.37 3.77
N GLY A 107 -12.20 -1.79 4.97
CA GLY A 107 -12.19 -0.98 6.18
C GLY A 107 -13.21 -1.37 7.23
N ALA A 108 -13.65 -2.62 7.32
CA ALA A 108 -14.40 -3.09 8.49
C ALA A 108 -13.48 -3.15 9.73
N ASP A 109 -13.92 -2.59 10.85
CA ASP A 109 -13.27 -2.77 12.16
C ASP A 109 -13.91 -3.93 12.95
N PHE A 110 -15.22 -4.12 12.75
CA PHE A 110 -15.99 -5.19 13.39
C PHE A 110 -16.75 -5.98 12.32
N LEU A 111 -16.73 -7.30 12.49
CA LEU A 111 -17.53 -8.28 11.77
C LEU A 111 -18.24 -9.17 12.80
N ASP A 112 -19.28 -9.90 12.41
CA ASP A 112 -19.95 -10.85 13.31
C ASP A 112 -19.91 -12.29 12.80
N ASN A 113 -20.36 -13.22 13.64
CA ASN A 113 -20.51 -14.63 13.27
C ASN A 113 -21.95 -15.01 12.86
N LEU A 114 -22.83 -14.07 12.51
CA LEU A 114 -24.24 -14.36 12.18
C LEU A 114 -24.36 -15.38 11.03
N LEU A 115 -23.60 -15.19 9.95
CA LEU A 115 -23.57 -16.14 8.84
C LEU A 115 -23.00 -17.50 9.26
N ALA A 116 -22.02 -17.53 10.17
CA ALA A 116 -21.48 -18.78 10.69
C ALA A 116 -22.54 -19.59 11.44
N LEU A 117 -23.37 -18.93 12.25
CA LEU A 117 -24.48 -19.55 12.99
C LEU A 117 -25.58 -20.03 12.03
N ARG A 118 -25.98 -19.20 11.06
CA ARG A 118 -26.97 -19.58 10.05
C ARG A 118 -26.50 -20.79 9.23
N MET A 119 -25.25 -20.78 8.78
CA MET A 119 -24.68 -21.87 7.99
C MET A 119 -24.49 -23.14 8.81
N ALA A 120 -24.17 -23.02 10.11
CA ALA A 120 -24.15 -24.16 11.02
C ALA A 120 -25.53 -24.83 11.15
N TYR A 121 -26.61 -24.03 11.21
CA TYR A 121 -27.98 -24.56 11.20
C TYR A 121 -28.29 -25.35 9.92
N ASP A 122 -27.78 -24.88 8.79
CA ASP A 122 -27.89 -25.56 7.50
C ASP A 122 -26.92 -26.75 7.34
N GLY A 123 -26.14 -27.12 8.36
CA GLY A 123 -25.20 -28.24 8.29
C GLY A 123 -23.96 -27.96 7.44
N VAL A 124 -23.60 -26.68 7.27
CA VAL A 124 -22.44 -26.24 6.49
C VAL A 124 -21.22 -26.04 7.39
N TYR A 125 -20.12 -26.67 6.99
CA TYR A 125 -18.79 -26.61 7.59
C TYR A 125 -17.90 -25.65 6.80
N PHE A 126 -17.36 -24.64 7.47
CA PHE A 126 -16.50 -23.63 6.85
C PHE A 126 -15.02 -24.05 6.80
N THR A 127 -14.36 -23.68 5.71
CA THR A 127 -12.90 -23.50 5.65
C THR A 127 -12.58 -22.17 4.97
N PRO A 128 -11.36 -21.63 5.13
CA PRO A 128 -10.95 -20.40 4.43
C PRO A 128 -10.99 -20.50 2.90
N GLU A 129 -10.95 -21.71 2.35
CA GLU A 129 -11.01 -21.96 0.91
C GLU A 129 -12.44 -22.25 0.44
N ARG A 130 -13.19 -23.09 1.14
CA ARG A 130 -14.50 -23.57 0.66
C ARG A 130 -15.45 -23.94 1.80
N ASN A 131 -16.73 -23.99 1.47
CA ASN A 131 -17.77 -24.50 2.35
C ASN A 131 -18.13 -25.94 1.95
N PHE A 132 -18.36 -26.79 2.95
CA PHE A 132 -18.74 -28.19 2.76
C PHE A 132 -20.04 -28.48 3.50
N ARG A 133 -20.88 -29.40 2.99
CA ARG A 133 -21.90 -30.02 3.83
C ARG A 133 -21.18 -31.00 4.77
N LEU A 134 -21.42 -30.91 6.08
CA LEU A 134 -20.71 -31.77 7.05
C LEU A 134 -20.83 -33.26 6.68
N GLU A 135 -22.01 -33.69 6.27
CA GLU A 135 -22.33 -35.07 5.89
C GLU A 135 -21.51 -35.58 4.67
N SER A 136 -21.03 -34.66 3.83
CA SER A 136 -20.21 -35.01 2.65
C SER A 136 -18.73 -35.24 2.98
N LEU A 137 -18.28 -34.83 4.17
CA LEU A 137 -16.88 -34.93 4.56
C LEU A 137 -16.51 -36.37 4.95
N LYS A 138 -15.35 -36.82 4.45
CA LYS A 138 -14.73 -38.08 4.87
C LYS A 138 -13.97 -37.91 6.18
N SER A 139 -13.32 -36.76 6.35
CA SER A 139 -12.58 -36.33 7.54
C SER A 139 -12.69 -34.81 7.67
N LEU A 140 -12.44 -34.29 8.88
CA LEU A 140 -12.46 -32.86 9.17
C LEU A 140 -11.11 -32.23 8.84
N PRO A 141 -11.00 -31.30 7.86
CA PRO A 141 -9.73 -30.67 7.49
C PRO A 141 -9.41 -29.47 8.40
N CYS A 142 -9.42 -29.67 9.72
CA CYS A 142 -9.15 -28.60 10.70
C CYS A 142 -8.52 -29.15 11.98
N SER A 143 -7.74 -28.30 12.64
CA SER A 143 -7.10 -28.53 13.94
C SER A 143 -7.61 -27.51 14.96
N CYS A 144 -8.93 -27.33 15.07
CA CYS A 144 -9.53 -26.57 16.16
C CYS A 144 -9.97 -27.54 17.25
N LYS A 145 -10.03 -27.06 18.51
CA LYS A 145 -10.42 -27.89 19.66
C LYS A 145 -11.71 -28.66 19.42
N PHE A 146 -12.69 -28.02 18.77
CA PHE A 146 -13.98 -28.65 18.47
C PHE A 146 -13.85 -29.79 17.46
N CYS A 147 -13.01 -29.65 16.43
CA CYS A 147 -12.76 -30.71 15.45
C CYS A 147 -11.93 -31.86 16.03
N GLU A 148 -11.10 -31.59 17.03
CA GLU A 148 -10.32 -32.61 17.74
C GLU A 148 -11.17 -33.39 18.74
N GLU A 149 -12.11 -32.73 19.42
CA GLU A 149 -12.92 -33.30 20.50
C GLU A 149 -14.21 -34.01 20.03
N VAL A 150 -14.74 -33.68 18.85
CA VAL A 150 -16.08 -34.16 18.39
C VAL A 150 -16.19 -35.68 18.18
N GLY A 151 -15.07 -36.40 18.07
CA GLY A 151 -15.08 -37.84 17.83
C GLY A 151 -15.78 -38.22 16.51
N SER A 152 -16.81 -39.07 16.56
CA SER A 152 -17.57 -39.50 15.39
C SER A 152 -18.59 -38.43 14.96
N PHE A 153 -18.14 -37.40 14.23
CA PHE A 153 -18.98 -36.29 13.77
C PHE A 153 -20.18 -36.69 12.90
N LYS A 154 -20.21 -37.94 12.39
CA LYS A 154 -21.32 -38.50 11.60
C LYS A 154 -22.49 -38.99 12.46
N GLU A 155 -22.24 -39.26 13.72
CA GLU A 155 -23.24 -39.78 14.67
C GLU A 155 -23.95 -38.66 15.45
N LEU A 156 -23.52 -37.41 15.27
CA LEU A 156 -24.13 -36.25 15.93
C LEU A 156 -25.61 -36.12 15.58
N ASN A 157 -26.42 -35.94 16.61
CA ASN A 157 -27.82 -35.57 16.45
C ASN A 157 -27.94 -34.12 15.93
N LYS A 158 -29.16 -33.69 15.59
CA LYS A 158 -29.39 -32.36 14.99
C LYS A 158 -28.85 -31.20 15.85
N PHE A 159 -29.03 -31.28 17.17
CA PHE A 159 -28.59 -30.23 18.09
C PHE A 159 -27.07 -30.23 18.27
N GLU A 160 -26.48 -31.39 18.54
CA GLU A 160 -25.02 -31.55 18.68
C GLU A 160 -24.28 -31.12 17.41
N ARG A 161 -24.85 -31.44 16.24
CA ARG A 161 -24.31 -31.03 14.95
C ARG A 161 -24.31 -29.51 14.79
N TYR A 162 -25.41 -28.85 15.14
CA TYR A 162 -25.51 -27.40 15.09
C TYR A 162 -24.47 -26.77 16.03
N GLU A 163 -24.39 -27.23 17.28
CA GLU A 163 -23.45 -26.73 18.27
C GLU A 163 -21.99 -26.88 17.81
N PHE A 164 -21.63 -28.08 17.33
CA PHE A 164 -20.31 -28.36 16.77
C PHE A 164 -19.98 -27.41 15.60
N LEU A 165 -20.88 -27.29 14.61
CA LEU A 165 -20.65 -26.43 13.46
C LEU A 165 -20.61 -24.95 13.81
N ALA A 166 -21.46 -24.48 14.72
CA ALA A 166 -21.48 -23.09 15.16
C ALA A 166 -20.15 -22.72 15.85
N ASN A 167 -19.67 -23.62 16.71
CA ASN A 167 -18.38 -23.49 17.37
C ASN A 167 -17.21 -23.51 16.39
N HIS A 168 -17.15 -24.50 15.51
CA HIS A 168 -16.11 -24.60 14.48
C HIS A 168 -16.11 -23.40 13.52
N ASN A 169 -17.27 -23.06 12.95
CA ASN A 169 -17.37 -21.97 11.95
C ASN A 169 -17.00 -20.63 12.57
N THR A 170 -17.39 -20.38 13.83
CA THR A 170 -16.98 -19.16 14.55
C THR A 170 -15.48 -19.15 14.80
N GLU A 171 -14.88 -20.27 15.19
CA GLU A 171 -13.44 -20.38 15.44
C GLU A 171 -12.61 -20.15 14.17
N VAL A 172 -13.03 -20.71 13.03
CA VAL A 172 -12.38 -20.44 11.73
C VAL A 172 -12.47 -18.96 11.38
N LEU A 173 -13.62 -18.32 11.62
CA LEU A 173 -13.78 -16.90 11.36
C LEU A 173 -12.91 -16.04 12.30
N LYS A 174 -12.83 -16.36 13.60
CA LYS A 174 -11.92 -15.71 14.56
C LYS A 174 -10.47 -15.77 14.07
N ARG A 175 -10.02 -16.93 13.56
CA ARG A 175 -8.67 -17.10 12.99
C ARG A 175 -8.41 -16.20 11.78
N GLU A 176 -9.38 -16.04 10.88
CA GLU A 176 -9.23 -15.13 9.74
C GLU A 176 -9.15 -13.65 10.16
N ILE A 177 -9.86 -13.24 11.22
CA ILE A 177 -9.75 -11.89 11.79
C ILE A 177 -8.38 -11.65 12.44
N GLU A 178 -7.88 -12.64 13.19
CA GLU A 178 -6.53 -12.60 13.76
C GLU A 178 -5.45 -12.55 12.66
N LEU A 179 -5.62 -13.32 11.59
CA LEU A 179 -4.76 -13.27 10.40
C LEU A 179 -4.78 -11.86 9.79
N ALA A 180 -5.96 -11.27 9.60
CA ALA A 180 -6.11 -9.92 9.06
C ALA A 180 -5.30 -8.89 9.85
N ARG A 181 -5.35 -8.96 11.20
CA ARG A 181 -4.59 -8.06 12.06
C ARG A 181 -3.09 -8.20 11.85
N ASN A 182 -2.58 -9.44 11.83
CA ASN A 182 -1.16 -9.69 11.58
C ASN A 182 -0.72 -9.17 10.20
N LEU A 183 -1.55 -9.36 9.17
CA LEU A 183 -1.27 -8.89 7.82
C LEU A 183 -1.26 -7.36 7.68
N ILE A 184 -2.06 -6.64 8.48
CA ILE A 184 -2.00 -5.17 8.54
C ILE A 184 -0.66 -4.73 9.15
N PHE A 185 -0.22 -5.38 10.23
CA PHE A 185 1.07 -5.07 10.86
C PHE A 185 2.27 -5.44 9.98
N SER A 186 2.19 -6.55 9.25
CA SER A 186 3.25 -6.97 8.33
C SER A 186 3.20 -6.27 6.97
N GLU A 187 2.20 -5.41 6.72
CA GLU A 187 2.02 -4.66 5.48
C GLU A 187 1.76 -5.55 4.25
N GLU A 188 1.05 -6.68 4.45
CA GLU A 188 0.82 -7.76 3.46
C GLU A 188 -0.68 -8.06 3.21
N ILE A 189 -1.62 -7.35 3.85
CA ILE A 189 -3.06 -7.64 3.71
C ILE A 189 -3.53 -7.60 2.26
N ARG A 190 -3.03 -6.66 1.46
CA ARG A 190 -3.38 -6.56 0.04
C ARG A 190 -2.97 -7.80 -0.75
N ASP A 191 -1.81 -8.38 -0.46
CA ASP A 191 -1.31 -9.57 -1.16
C ASP A 191 -2.20 -10.78 -0.89
N VAL A 192 -2.57 -10.99 0.37
CA VAL A 192 -3.43 -12.12 0.76
C VAL A 192 -4.85 -11.93 0.26
N VAL A 193 -5.38 -10.69 0.28
CA VAL A 193 -6.69 -10.39 -0.31
C VAL A 193 -6.72 -10.68 -1.80
N GLU A 194 -5.68 -10.31 -2.55
CA GLU A 194 -5.58 -10.60 -3.98
C GLU A 194 -5.50 -12.11 -4.27
N ALA A 195 -4.78 -12.87 -3.43
CA ALA A 195 -4.74 -14.32 -3.55
C ALA A 195 -6.10 -14.97 -3.24
N ARG A 196 -6.76 -14.54 -2.15
CA ARG A 196 -8.06 -15.07 -1.70
C ARG A 196 -9.20 -14.67 -2.62
N SER A 197 -9.11 -13.52 -3.31
CA SER A 197 -10.15 -13.07 -4.24
C SER A 197 -10.37 -14.05 -5.40
N LYS A 198 -9.36 -14.87 -5.72
CA LYS A 198 -9.46 -15.89 -6.79
C LYS A 198 -10.21 -17.15 -6.38
N ILE A 199 -10.57 -17.28 -5.10
CA ILE A 199 -11.28 -18.44 -4.57
C ILE A 199 -12.80 -18.29 -4.78
N VAL A 200 -13.35 -17.09 -4.54
CA VAL A 200 -14.79 -16.81 -4.61
C VAL A 200 -15.06 -15.58 -5.50
N PRO A 201 -15.97 -15.68 -6.51
CA PRO A 201 -16.24 -14.58 -7.45
C PRO A 201 -16.61 -13.25 -6.78
N GLU A 202 -17.37 -13.30 -5.70
CA GLU A 202 -17.84 -12.12 -4.98
C GLU A 202 -16.66 -11.29 -4.44
N ALA A 203 -15.64 -11.94 -3.88
CA ALA A 203 -14.44 -11.26 -3.37
C ALA A 203 -13.63 -10.60 -4.51
N GLU A 204 -13.54 -11.25 -5.68
CA GLU A 204 -12.92 -10.64 -6.87
C GLU A 204 -13.69 -9.41 -7.35
N VAL A 205 -15.02 -9.45 -7.33
CA VAL A 205 -15.85 -8.30 -7.69
C VAL A 205 -15.63 -7.16 -6.70
N LEU A 206 -15.65 -7.43 -5.39
CA LEU A 206 -15.35 -6.44 -4.35
C LEU A 206 -13.97 -5.80 -4.56
N LEU A 207 -12.93 -6.61 -4.81
CA LEU A 207 -11.57 -6.12 -5.04
C LEU A 207 -11.47 -5.22 -6.28
N ARG A 208 -12.11 -5.62 -7.40
CA ARG A 208 -12.12 -4.83 -8.64
C ARG A 208 -12.79 -3.48 -8.46
N TYR A 209 -13.89 -3.41 -7.70
CA TYR A 209 -14.54 -2.14 -7.41
C TYR A 209 -13.73 -1.31 -6.41
N ALA A 210 -13.04 -1.93 -5.45
CA ALA A 210 -12.11 -1.22 -4.56
C ALA A 210 -10.99 -0.53 -5.36
N ASP A 211 -10.40 -1.24 -6.32
CA ASP A 211 -9.32 -0.72 -7.19
C ASP A 211 -9.75 0.45 -8.09
N ARG A 212 -11.05 0.62 -8.35
CA ARG A 212 -11.58 1.78 -9.09
C ARG A 212 -11.65 3.04 -8.23
N ASN A 213 -11.55 2.92 -6.91
CA ASN A 213 -11.64 4.01 -5.95
C ASN A 213 -10.25 4.47 -5.46
N TYR A 214 -9.29 4.59 -6.40
CA TYR A 214 -7.90 4.96 -6.11
C TYR A 214 -7.78 6.17 -5.17
N GLU A 215 -8.45 7.28 -5.48
CA GLU A 215 -8.34 8.53 -4.71
C GLU A 215 -8.76 8.38 -3.24
N ALA A 216 -9.70 7.48 -2.96
CA ALA A 216 -10.18 7.23 -1.61
C ALA A 216 -9.17 6.40 -0.80
N PHE A 217 -8.63 5.33 -1.40
CA PHE A 217 -7.62 4.48 -0.76
C PHE A 217 -6.26 5.16 -0.63
N GLU A 218 -5.82 5.91 -1.66
CA GLU A 218 -4.51 6.56 -1.73
C GLU A 218 -4.23 7.43 -0.51
N LYS A 219 -5.24 8.14 -0.01
CA LYS A 219 -5.15 9.02 1.16
C LYS A 219 -4.69 8.31 2.44
N TYR A 220 -4.87 7.01 2.49
CA TYR A 220 -4.68 6.20 3.69
C TYR A 220 -3.72 5.02 3.49
N THR A 221 -3.28 4.76 2.26
CA THR A 221 -2.27 3.73 1.96
C THR A 221 -0.87 4.27 2.26
N PRO A 222 -0.02 3.53 3.01
CA PRO A 222 1.38 3.91 3.24
C PRO A 222 2.14 4.21 1.94
N VAL A 223 2.98 5.25 1.95
CA VAL A 223 3.79 5.62 0.77
C VAL A 223 5.02 4.73 0.63
N PHE A 224 5.63 4.39 1.75
CA PHE A 224 6.82 3.54 1.85
C PHE A 224 6.54 2.37 2.78
N ARG A 225 7.13 1.21 2.50
CA ARG A 225 6.90 -0.02 3.26
C ARG A 225 8.22 -0.74 3.53
N LYS A 226 8.23 -1.54 4.58
CA LYS A 226 9.27 -2.55 4.83
C LYS A 226 8.97 -3.85 4.11
N SER A 227 7.68 -4.17 3.93
CA SER A 227 7.27 -5.36 3.18
C SER A 227 7.62 -5.23 1.71
N LYS A 228 7.72 -6.38 1.05
CA LYS A 228 7.85 -6.45 -0.39
C LYS A 228 6.49 -6.31 -1.06
N LEU A 229 6.46 -5.67 -2.23
CA LEU A 229 5.29 -5.67 -3.10
C LEU A 229 5.35 -6.88 -4.03
N TYR A 230 4.30 -7.71 -4.09
CA TYR A 230 4.24 -8.88 -4.96
C TYR A 230 3.23 -8.68 -6.10
N PRO A 231 3.63 -8.16 -7.27
CA PRO A 231 2.72 -8.01 -8.38
C PRO A 231 2.60 -9.35 -9.12
N THR A 232 1.65 -10.18 -8.68
CA THR A 232 1.50 -11.57 -9.19
C THR A 232 0.31 -11.76 -10.11
N THR A 233 -0.62 -10.79 -10.18
CA THR A 233 -1.79 -10.84 -11.06
C THR A 233 -2.08 -9.49 -11.71
N ASP A 234 -2.93 -9.45 -12.73
CA ASP A 234 -3.38 -8.21 -13.37
C ASP A 234 -4.00 -7.20 -12.37
N SER A 235 -4.62 -7.68 -11.29
CA SER A 235 -5.17 -6.80 -10.25
C SER A 235 -4.07 -6.01 -9.53
N SER A 236 -2.84 -6.52 -9.49
CA SER A 236 -1.69 -5.82 -8.92
C SER A 236 -1.35 -4.51 -9.66
N TYR A 237 -1.68 -4.41 -10.95
CA TYR A 237 -1.36 -3.24 -11.79
C TYR A 237 -2.23 -2.02 -11.43
N ARG A 238 -3.34 -2.25 -10.72
CA ARG A 238 -4.26 -1.22 -10.22
C ARG A 238 -4.03 -0.88 -8.75
N ARG A 239 -3.05 -1.50 -8.09
CA ARG A 239 -2.70 -1.18 -6.71
C ARG A 239 -2.29 0.28 -6.58
N VAL A 240 -2.61 0.86 -5.41
CA VAL A 240 -2.32 2.25 -5.09
C VAL A 240 -0.82 2.55 -5.23
N GLU A 241 0.04 1.65 -4.79
CA GLU A 241 1.50 1.80 -4.87
C GLU A 241 2.00 1.93 -6.30
N VAL A 242 1.42 1.15 -7.22
CA VAL A 242 1.77 1.16 -8.65
C VAL A 242 1.29 2.46 -9.28
N ALA A 243 0.01 2.80 -9.09
CA ALA A 243 -0.58 4.02 -9.63
C ALA A 243 0.13 5.29 -9.11
N ARG A 244 0.34 5.38 -7.79
CA ARG A 244 1.05 6.49 -7.13
C ARG A 244 2.48 6.63 -7.63
N TYR A 245 3.20 5.52 -7.79
CA TYR A 245 4.57 5.55 -8.30
C TYR A 245 4.63 6.20 -9.68
N PHE A 246 3.78 5.76 -10.62
CA PHE A 246 3.78 6.34 -11.96
C PHE A 246 3.31 7.80 -11.98
N GLU A 247 2.32 8.15 -11.16
CA GLU A 247 1.84 9.52 -11.03
C GLU A 247 2.95 10.46 -10.52
N ARG A 248 3.64 10.08 -9.44
CA ARG A 248 4.73 10.88 -8.86
C ARG A 248 5.94 10.91 -9.78
N MET A 249 6.37 9.77 -10.32
CA MET A 249 7.49 9.68 -11.26
C MET A 249 7.27 10.61 -12.46
N ARG A 250 6.08 10.59 -13.08
CA ARG A 250 5.79 11.45 -14.24
C ARG A 250 5.92 12.94 -13.92
N LYS A 251 5.48 13.34 -12.72
CA LYS A 251 5.57 14.74 -12.25
C LYS A 251 7.01 15.16 -11.99
N VAL A 252 7.84 14.28 -11.41
CA VAL A 252 9.14 14.67 -10.87
C VAL A 252 10.34 14.33 -11.74
N TYR A 253 10.20 13.39 -12.68
CA TYR A 253 11.33 12.92 -13.48
C TYR A 253 11.79 13.99 -14.46
N SER A 254 13.03 14.44 -14.26
CA SER A 254 13.68 15.52 -15.02
C SER A 254 15.11 15.08 -15.36
N PRO A 255 15.32 14.39 -16.48
CA PRO A 255 16.65 13.90 -16.87
C PRO A 255 17.62 15.07 -17.11
N LYS A 256 18.90 14.87 -16.77
CA LYS A 256 19.95 15.90 -16.96
C LYS A 256 20.51 15.89 -18.37
N SER A 257 20.60 14.72 -18.99
CA SER A 257 21.01 14.55 -20.38
C SER A 257 19.79 14.28 -21.27
N LYS A 258 19.92 14.57 -22.57
CA LYS A 258 18.90 14.28 -23.59
C LYS A 258 19.03 12.89 -24.21
N ILE A 259 19.98 12.08 -23.73
CA ILE A 259 20.21 10.72 -24.20
C ILE A 259 19.76 9.71 -23.13
N ALA A 260 18.97 8.72 -23.56
CA ALA A 260 18.53 7.60 -22.72
C ALA A 260 19.04 6.25 -23.23
N LEU A 261 19.32 5.35 -22.29
CA LEU A 261 19.57 3.93 -22.53
C LEU A 261 18.51 3.09 -21.83
N LEU A 262 17.74 2.32 -22.60
CA LEU A 262 16.77 1.36 -22.09
C LEU A 262 17.46 0.03 -21.78
N LEU A 263 17.23 -0.49 -20.57
CA LEU A 263 17.83 -1.73 -20.07
C LEU A 263 16.75 -2.68 -19.50
N PRO A 264 16.96 -4.00 -19.52
CA PRO A 264 16.06 -4.93 -18.86
C PRO A 264 16.28 -4.88 -17.34
N CYS A 265 15.25 -5.23 -16.57
CA CYS A 265 15.38 -5.39 -15.12
C CYS A 265 16.26 -6.58 -14.72
N SER A 266 16.45 -6.75 -13.41
CA SER A 266 17.12 -7.91 -12.83
C SER A 266 16.41 -8.32 -11.54
N ALA A 267 16.51 -9.61 -11.19
CA ALA A 267 15.96 -10.13 -9.94
C ALA A 267 16.56 -9.43 -8.71
N LYS A 268 17.87 -9.14 -8.73
CA LYS A 268 18.53 -8.41 -7.64
C LYS A 268 18.24 -6.91 -7.73
N LYS A 269 17.67 -6.37 -6.65
CA LYS A 269 17.48 -4.93 -6.43
C LYS A 269 18.39 -4.44 -5.28
N PRO A 270 18.82 -3.17 -5.31
CA PRO A 270 18.65 -2.21 -6.42
C PRO A 270 19.46 -2.62 -7.67
N TYR A 271 18.95 -2.32 -8.86
CA TYR A 271 19.43 -2.93 -10.11
C TYR A 271 20.89 -2.69 -10.39
N LEU A 272 21.44 -1.53 -10.01
CA LEU A 272 22.84 -1.16 -10.18
C LEU A 272 23.80 -2.17 -9.52
N LEU A 273 23.35 -2.90 -8.49
CA LEU A 273 24.11 -3.95 -7.81
C LEU A 273 23.92 -5.35 -8.39
N SER A 274 23.06 -5.51 -9.38
CA SER A 274 22.81 -6.80 -10.03
C SER A 274 24.01 -7.23 -10.88
N LYS A 275 24.19 -8.55 -11.04
CA LYS A 275 25.28 -9.09 -11.88
C LYS A 275 25.17 -8.58 -13.32
N SER A 276 23.97 -8.59 -13.89
CA SER A 276 23.73 -8.18 -15.28
C SER A 276 24.04 -6.71 -15.50
N HIS A 277 23.57 -5.81 -14.63
CA HIS A 277 23.84 -4.37 -14.77
C HIS A 277 25.32 -4.06 -14.57
N ARG A 278 26.02 -4.72 -13.63
CA ARG A 278 27.48 -4.55 -13.49
C ARG A 278 28.23 -4.93 -14.76
N ILE A 279 27.91 -6.08 -15.37
CA ILE A 279 28.54 -6.51 -16.63
C ILE A 279 28.32 -5.48 -17.74
N ILE A 280 27.09 -5.00 -17.91
CA ILE A 280 26.76 -3.98 -18.93
C ILE A 280 27.57 -2.70 -18.66
N ARG A 281 27.57 -2.20 -17.43
CA ARG A 281 28.26 -0.97 -17.07
C ARG A 281 29.78 -1.08 -17.18
N ASP A 282 30.37 -2.20 -16.78
CA ASP A 282 31.80 -2.46 -16.91
C ASP A 282 32.21 -2.46 -18.40
N LYS A 283 31.36 -3.03 -19.27
CA LYS A 283 31.61 -3.08 -20.71
C LYS A 283 31.50 -1.71 -21.38
N LEU A 284 30.48 -0.92 -21.04
CA LEU A 284 30.27 0.42 -21.59
C LEU A 284 31.27 1.44 -21.01
N GLY A 285 31.68 1.29 -19.75
CA GLY A 285 32.68 2.12 -19.11
C GLY A 285 32.34 3.61 -19.15
N LYS A 286 33.31 4.44 -19.59
CA LYS A 286 33.14 5.91 -19.69
C LYS A 286 32.04 6.32 -20.68
N ALA A 287 31.61 5.45 -21.60
CA ALA A 287 30.54 5.75 -22.55
C ALA A 287 29.19 6.02 -21.87
N LEU A 288 28.96 5.52 -20.65
CA LEU A 288 27.74 5.80 -19.87
C LEU A 288 27.73 7.19 -19.22
N LYS A 289 28.87 7.88 -19.19
CA LYS A 289 28.96 9.21 -18.60
C LYS A 289 28.04 10.17 -19.36
N GLY A 290 27.09 10.80 -18.67
CA GLY A 290 26.08 11.67 -19.28
C GLY A 290 24.97 10.94 -20.04
N VAL A 291 24.70 9.67 -19.74
CA VAL A 291 23.57 8.89 -20.29
C VAL A 291 22.59 8.58 -19.16
N ASN A 292 21.31 8.90 -19.34
CA ASN A 292 20.27 8.48 -18.41
C ASN A 292 19.89 7.02 -18.69
N GLU A 293 19.60 6.23 -17.66
CA GLU A 293 19.21 4.83 -17.84
C GLU A 293 17.77 4.63 -17.39
N ILE A 294 16.98 3.94 -18.20
CA ILE A 294 15.59 3.58 -17.87
C ILE A 294 15.48 2.06 -17.90
N ILE A 295 15.08 1.48 -16.77
CA ILE A 295 14.97 0.06 -16.57
C ILE A 295 13.51 -0.36 -16.81
N ILE A 296 13.29 -1.27 -17.74
CA ILE A 296 11.97 -1.82 -18.05
C ILE A 296 11.76 -3.09 -17.21
N SER A 297 10.63 -3.17 -16.52
CA SER A 297 10.15 -4.33 -15.78
C SER A 297 8.63 -4.46 -15.85
N SER A 298 8.08 -5.50 -15.24
CA SER A 298 6.64 -5.73 -15.08
C SER A 298 6.32 -5.61 -13.58
N PRO A 299 5.36 -4.76 -13.15
CA PRO A 299 4.62 -3.74 -13.91
C PRO A 299 5.40 -2.42 -14.13
N PHE A 300 6.66 -2.32 -13.67
CA PHE A 300 7.33 -1.03 -13.47
C PHE A 300 8.23 -0.57 -14.62
N VAL A 301 8.25 0.75 -14.87
CA VAL A 301 9.32 1.43 -15.60
C VAL A 301 10.07 2.31 -14.61
N ALA A 302 11.39 2.15 -14.52
CA ALA A 302 12.20 2.78 -13.48
C ALA A 302 13.39 3.53 -14.06
N PRO A 303 13.36 4.87 -14.10
CA PRO A 303 14.58 5.65 -14.25
C PRO A 303 15.59 5.32 -13.15
N ARG A 304 16.87 5.27 -13.49
CA ARG A 304 17.97 4.94 -12.57
C ARG A 304 17.97 5.83 -11.33
N GLU A 305 17.60 7.09 -11.51
CA GLU A 305 17.51 8.11 -10.47
C GLU A 305 16.51 7.75 -9.36
N LEU A 306 15.54 6.88 -9.67
CA LEU A 306 14.50 6.44 -8.75
C LEU A 306 14.66 4.97 -8.32
N GLU A 307 15.77 4.28 -8.65
CA GLU A 307 15.86 2.83 -8.38
C GLU A 307 15.92 2.45 -6.89
N LEU A 308 16.24 3.40 -6.01
CA LEU A 308 16.30 3.22 -4.56
C LEU A 308 14.98 3.50 -3.85
N ILE A 309 13.94 3.93 -4.58
CA ILE A 309 12.66 4.29 -3.99
C ILE A 309 11.71 3.09 -3.95
N TYR A 310 10.86 3.02 -2.93
CA TYR A 310 9.72 2.12 -2.92
C TYR A 310 8.70 2.56 -3.99
N PRO A 311 8.09 1.64 -4.76
CA PRO A 311 8.21 0.17 -4.68
C PRO A 311 9.38 -0.43 -5.49
N ILE A 312 10.11 0.37 -6.27
CA ILE A 312 11.13 -0.11 -7.23
C ILE A 312 12.23 -0.95 -6.57
N VAL A 313 12.71 -0.53 -5.40
CA VAL A 313 13.75 -1.28 -4.67
C VAL A 313 13.22 -2.55 -4.00
N ALA A 314 11.90 -2.66 -3.80
CA ALA A 314 11.29 -3.62 -2.87
C ALA A 314 10.15 -4.47 -3.47
N TYR A 315 9.94 -4.48 -4.78
CA TYR A 315 8.97 -5.44 -5.36
C TYR A 315 9.60 -6.80 -5.67
N ASP A 316 8.78 -7.83 -5.88
CA ASP A 316 9.22 -9.17 -6.30
C ASP A 316 8.16 -9.79 -7.21
N THR A 317 8.50 -9.99 -8.48
CA THR A 317 7.57 -10.40 -9.53
C THR A 317 8.01 -11.74 -10.12
N PRO A 318 7.07 -12.60 -10.55
CA PRO A 318 7.42 -13.78 -11.33
C PRO A 318 8.23 -13.39 -12.59
N THR A 319 9.38 -14.03 -12.81
CA THR A 319 10.21 -13.81 -14.01
C THR A 319 10.19 -15.05 -14.89
N THR A 320 9.17 -15.18 -15.73
CA THR A 320 9.03 -16.31 -16.68
C THR A 320 9.65 -16.02 -18.05
N GLY A 321 9.87 -14.73 -18.36
CA GLY A 321 10.27 -14.27 -19.70
C GLY A 321 9.12 -14.25 -20.72
N ASP A 322 7.97 -14.83 -20.34
CA ASP A 322 6.73 -14.73 -21.06
C ASP A 322 5.96 -13.49 -20.60
N TRP A 323 5.48 -12.70 -21.55
CA TRP A 323 4.85 -11.42 -21.30
C TRP A 323 3.51 -11.40 -22.02
N SER A 324 2.44 -11.23 -21.27
CA SER A 324 1.10 -11.10 -21.84
C SER A 324 0.94 -9.78 -22.59
N ASP A 325 -0.02 -9.72 -23.52
CA ASP A 325 -0.35 -8.47 -24.22
C ASP A 325 -0.80 -7.38 -23.23
N PHE A 326 -1.49 -7.74 -22.16
CA PHE A 326 -1.88 -6.81 -21.10
C PHE A 326 -0.64 -6.15 -20.46
N GLU A 327 0.35 -6.95 -20.06
CA GLU A 327 1.59 -6.43 -19.46
C GLU A 327 2.36 -5.56 -20.44
N ILE A 328 2.51 -6.01 -21.69
CA ILE A 328 3.21 -5.25 -22.73
C ILE A 328 2.55 -3.89 -22.93
N ASN A 329 1.21 -3.87 -23.04
CA ASN A 329 0.44 -2.64 -23.25
C ASN A 329 0.59 -1.69 -22.07
N PHE A 330 0.39 -2.19 -20.86
CA PHE A 330 0.48 -1.37 -19.66
C PHE A 330 1.86 -0.75 -19.51
N VAL A 331 2.94 -1.54 -19.60
CA VAL A 331 4.30 -1.02 -19.40
C VAL A 331 4.68 -0.08 -20.54
N ALA A 332 4.26 -0.34 -21.78
CA ALA A 332 4.50 0.55 -22.91
C ALA A 332 3.81 1.92 -22.73
N GLU A 333 2.58 1.95 -22.23
CA GLU A 333 1.86 3.19 -21.89
C GLU A 333 2.54 4.00 -20.78
N LYS A 334 3.26 3.33 -19.86
CA LYS A 334 4.03 4.02 -18.82
C LYS A 334 5.41 4.48 -19.29
N LEU A 335 6.02 3.76 -20.22
CA LEU A 335 7.31 4.12 -20.81
C LEU A 335 7.17 5.29 -21.80
N SER A 336 6.10 5.33 -22.61
CA SER A 336 5.99 6.29 -23.72
C SER A 336 6.16 7.76 -23.31
N PRO A 337 5.58 8.29 -22.21
CA PRO A 337 5.73 9.70 -21.86
C PRO A 337 7.14 10.02 -21.32
N LEU A 338 7.92 9.01 -20.93
CA LEU A 338 9.31 9.20 -20.56
C LEU A 338 10.19 9.39 -21.80
N LEU A 339 9.90 8.68 -22.89
CA LEU A 339 10.67 8.75 -24.13
C LEU A 339 10.68 10.17 -24.72
N GLU A 340 9.56 10.89 -24.62
CA GLU A 340 9.40 12.28 -25.07
C GLU A 340 10.36 13.28 -24.41
N LYS A 341 11.01 12.91 -23.29
CA LYS A 341 11.99 13.75 -22.60
C LYS A 341 13.39 13.67 -23.21
N PHE A 342 13.61 12.79 -24.19
CA PHE A 342 14.90 12.49 -24.79
C PHE A 342 14.90 12.79 -26.29
N GLU A 343 16.04 13.25 -26.78
CA GLU A 343 16.28 13.46 -28.21
C GLU A 343 16.81 12.19 -28.87
N LYS A 344 17.55 11.37 -28.10
CA LYS A 344 18.12 10.11 -28.57
C LYS A 344 17.86 9.00 -27.56
N VAL A 345 17.32 7.88 -28.03
CA VAL A 345 17.04 6.70 -27.20
C VAL A 345 17.70 5.48 -27.80
N TYR A 346 18.58 4.84 -27.02
CA TYR A 346 19.15 3.53 -27.33
C TYR A 346 18.48 2.45 -26.49
N ALA A 347 18.37 1.24 -27.02
CA ALA A 347 17.83 0.10 -26.29
C ALA A 347 18.72 -1.13 -26.40
N TYR A 348 19.12 -1.67 -25.26
CA TYR A 348 19.75 -3.00 -25.14
C TYR A 348 18.74 -3.95 -24.50
N LEU A 349 17.79 -4.47 -25.29
CA LEU A 349 16.62 -5.19 -24.81
C LEU A 349 16.36 -6.46 -25.62
N HIS A 350 15.80 -7.48 -24.98
CA HIS A 350 15.43 -8.76 -25.60
C HIS A 350 14.02 -9.20 -25.16
N GLY A 351 13.41 -10.12 -25.91
CA GLY A 351 12.13 -10.73 -25.55
C GLY A 351 11.00 -9.72 -25.29
N GLY A 352 10.23 -9.92 -24.22
CA GLY A 352 9.12 -9.04 -23.84
C GLY A 352 9.53 -7.59 -23.60
N TYR A 353 10.73 -7.33 -23.07
CA TYR A 353 11.23 -5.96 -22.89
C TYR A 353 11.36 -5.20 -24.22
N ARG A 354 11.82 -5.88 -25.28
CA ARG A 354 11.92 -5.29 -26.61
C ARG A 354 10.53 -4.99 -27.18
N LYS A 355 9.57 -5.91 -27.02
CA LYS A 355 8.17 -5.69 -27.43
C LYS A 355 7.54 -4.46 -26.74
N VAL A 356 7.81 -4.28 -25.44
CA VAL A 356 7.39 -3.09 -24.68
C VAL A 356 7.97 -1.81 -25.29
N ALA A 357 9.28 -1.77 -25.55
CA ALA A 357 9.92 -0.61 -26.13
C ALA A 357 9.42 -0.30 -27.56
N GLU A 358 9.27 -1.32 -28.41
CA GLU A 358 8.71 -1.17 -29.76
C GLU A 358 7.28 -0.60 -29.72
N LYS A 359 6.47 -1.03 -28.75
CA LYS A 359 5.12 -0.49 -28.56
C LYS A 359 5.14 0.94 -28.01
N ALA A 360 6.01 1.24 -27.05
CA ALA A 360 6.18 2.58 -26.51
C ALA A 360 6.66 3.60 -27.57
N GLN A 361 7.56 3.17 -28.46
CA GLN A 361 7.97 3.93 -29.64
C GLN A 361 6.77 4.28 -30.54
N LYS A 362 5.89 3.31 -30.82
CA LYS A 362 4.67 3.56 -31.63
C LYS A 362 3.72 4.54 -30.96
N ILE A 363 3.61 4.51 -29.63
CA ILE A 363 2.73 5.42 -28.87
C ILE A 363 3.30 6.84 -28.83
N SER A 364 4.61 6.99 -28.56
CA SER A 364 5.26 8.29 -28.40
C SER A 364 5.70 8.96 -29.70
N GLY A 365 5.91 8.18 -30.76
CA GLY A 365 6.54 8.64 -32.00
C GLY A 365 8.06 8.85 -31.89
N VAL A 366 8.68 8.57 -30.73
CA VAL A 366 10.12 8.71 -30.52
C VAL A 366 10.83 7.47 -31.05
N GLU A 367 11.78 7.68 -31.96
CA GLU A 367 12.59 6.60 -32.52
C GLU A 367 13.54 6.00 -31.46
N ILE A 368 13.51 4.68 -31.31
CA ILE A 368 14.41 3.91 -30.44
C ILE A 368 15.37 3.13 -31.31
N GLU A 369 16.66 3.33 -31.06
CA GLU A 369 17.72 2.59 -31.72
C GLU A 369 18.06 1.32 -30.93
N PHE A 370 17.61 0.17 -31.43
CA PHE A 370 17.86 -1.14 -30.82
C PHE A 370 19.26 -1.64 -31.18
N VAL A 371 20.07 -1.94 -30.17
CA VAL A 371 21.45 -2.40 -30.34
C VAL A 371 21.66 -3.66 -29.52
N ASP A 372 21.96 -4.78 -30.19
CA ASP A 372 22.10 -6.10 -29.56
C ASP A 372 23.55 -6.42 -29.12
N ASP A 373 24.56 -5.67 -29.61
CA ASP A 373 25.97 -5.82 -29.22
C ASP A 373 26.46 -4.66 -28.33
N LEU A 374 27.09 -4.99 -27.20
CA LEU A 374 27.57 -3.98 -26.25
C LEU A 374 28.78 -3.18 -26.76
N ASN A 375 29.60 -3.71 -27.68
CA ASN A 375 30.71 -2.93 -28.24
C ASN A 375 30.19 -1.90 -29.24
N GLU A 376 29.21 -2.27 -30.05
CA GLU A 376 28.52 -1.34 -30.92
C GLU A 376 27.80 -0.24 -30.13
N LEU A 377 27.05 -0.63 -29.10
CA LEU A 377 26.37 0.33 -28.21
C LEU A 377 27.38 1.29 -27.58
N LYS A 378 28.52 0.78 -27.12
CA LYS A 378 29.60 1.61 -26.58
C LYS A 378 30.06 2.67 -27.58
N ARG A 379 30.38 2.28 -28.82
CA ARG A 379 30.82 3.21 -29.87
C ARG A 379 29.78 4.28 -30.18
N LYS A 380 28.51 3.88 -30.30
CA LYS A 380 27.39 4.79 -30.55
C LYS A 380 27.24 5.80 -29.43
N LEU A 381 27.26 5.34 -28.18
CA LEU A 381 27.23 6.24 -27.04
C LEU A 381 28.45 7.17 -27.07
N GLU A 382 29.67 6.69 -27.30
CA GLU A 382 30.88 7.54 -27.34
C GLU A 382 30.84 8.66 -28.39
N SER A 383 30.08 8.51 -29.48
CA SER A 383 29.92 9.55 -30.51
C SER A 383 28.88 10.62 -30.18
N GLU A 384 28.01 10.41 -29.18
CA GLU A 384 26.96 11.35 -28.83
C GLU A 384 27.48 12.55 -28.01
N GLU A 385 26.91 13.73 -28.25
CA GLU A 385 27.15 14.91 -27.43
C GLU A 385 26.34 14.82 -26.13
N LYS A 386 27.04 14.77 -24.99
CA LYS A 386 26.43 14.47 -23.68
C LYS A 386 26.66 15.56 -22.67
N THR A 387 25.62 15.82 -21.89
CA THR A 387 25.73 16.59 -20.65
C THR A 387 26.07 15.64 -19.50
N ASP A 388 27.24 15.83 -18.91
CA ASP A 388 27.69 15.07 -17.74
C ASP A 388 26.88 15.44 -16.49
N PHE A 389 26.66 14.44 -15.62
CA PHE A 389 26.02 14.64 -14.33
C PHE A 389 26.48 13.58 -13.31
N ASP A 390 26.47 13.95 -12.04
CA ASP A 390 26.73 13.02 -10.95
C ASP A 390 25.45 12.22 -10.65
N LEU A 391 25.45 10.93 -11.02
CA LEU A 391 24.29 10.05 -10.87
C LEU A 391 23.78 10.01 -9.41
N TYR A 392 24.66 9.90 -8.42
CA TYR A 392 24.23 9.77 -7.02
C TYR A 392 23.58 11.06 -6.50
N SER A 393 24.05 12.22 -6.94
CA SER A 393 23.44 13.50 -6.61
C SER A 393 22.07 13.64 -7.29
N GLU A 394 21.94 13.20 -8.54
CA GLU A 394 20.64 13.16 -9.24
C GLU A 394 19.67 12.14 -8.64
N MET A 395 20.14 11.00 -8.14
CA MET A 395 19.29 10.05 -7.41
C MET A 395 18.67 10.72 -6.18
N LEU A 396 19.48 11.38 -5.36
CA LEU A 396 19.00 12.03 -4.13
C LEU A 396 18.10 13.24 -4.43
N ARG A 397 18.38 13.98 -5.51
CA ARG A 397 17.52 15.07 -5.99
C ARG A 397 16.15 14.56 -6.46
N HIS A 398 16.10 13.44 -7.19
CA HIS A 398 14.83 12.87 -7.64
C HIS A 398 14.07 12.18 -6.51
N MET A 399 14.75 11.50 -5.59
CA MET A 399 14.11 10.94 -4.40
C MET A 399 13.48 12.03 -3.52
N SER A 400 14.16 13.18 -3.34
CA SER A 400 13.60 14.31 -2.57
C SER A 400 12.38 14.93 -3.25
N LEU A 401 12.41 15.11 -4.57
CA LEU A 401 11.22 15.52 -5.32
C LEU A 401 10.09 14.50 -5.24
N TYR A 402 10.38 13.21 -5.40
CA TYR A 402 9.35 12.17 -5.37
C TYR A 402 8.67 12.09 -4.00
N GLN A 403 9.45 12.18 -2.93
CA GLN A 403 8.94 12.02 -1.58
C GLN A 403 8.21 13.27 -1.08
N PHE A 404 8.75 14.47 -1.36
CA PHE A 404 8.28 15.71 -0.75
C PHE A 404 7.72 16.74 -1.73
N GLY A 405 7.84 16.52 -3.04
CA GLY A 405 7.59 17.57 -4.05
C GLY A 405 8.60 18.72 -4.01
N VAL A 406 9.62 18.63 -3.14
CA VAL A 406 10.65 19.66 -2.94
C VAL A 406 12.00 19.04 -3.21
N GLY A 407 12.67 19.52 -4.26
CA GLY A 407 14.01 19.05 -4.60
C GLY A 407 15.04 19.61 -3.64
N PHE A 408 16.04 18.79 -3.33
CA PHE A 408 17.23 19.23 -2.63
C PHE A 408 18.47 19.04 -3.53
N GLU A 409 19.23 20.11 -3.72
CA GLU A 409 20.49 20.07 -4.45
C GLU A 409 21.65 20.02 -3.44
N GLY A 410 22.46 18.98 -3.53
CA GLY A 410 23.58 18.75 -2.62
C GLY A 410 24.54 17.70 -3.19
N LYS A 411 25.66 17.50 -2.50
CA LYS A 411 26.66 16.49 -2.89
C LYS A 411 26.33 15.15 -2.27
N ALA A 412 26.22 14.11 -3.10
CA ALA A 412 26.12 12.74 -2.63
C ALA A 412 27.48 12.21 -2.12
N ARG A 413 27.45 11.44 -1.03
CA ARG A 413 28.59 10.71 -0.46
C ARG A 413 28.14 9.36 0.09
N GLY A 414 29.08 8.47 0.37
CA GLY A 414 28.82 7.16 0.94
C GLY A 414 28.88 6.03 -0.08
N LYS A 415 28.75 4.80 0.40
CA LYS A 415 28.79 3.61 -0.44
C LYS A 415 27.37 3.30 -0.91
N TYR A 416 27.19 3.14 -2.22
CA TYR A 416 25.92 2.70 -2.79
C TYR A 416 25.48 1.34 -2.18
N PRO A 417 24.23 1.17 -1.72
CA PRO A 417 23.08 2.08 -1.86
C PRO A 417 22.84 3.03 -0.67
N GLU A 418 23.69 3.00 0.36
CA GLU A 418 23.59 3.81 1.58
C GLU A 418 24.12 5.24 1.38
N LEU A 419 23.54 5.93 0.40
CA LEU A 419 23.94 7.29 0.05
C LEU A 419 23.47 8.30 1.10
N ARG A 420 24.28 9.34 1.28
CA ARG A 420 24.00 10.52 2.11
C ARG A 420 24.19 11.77 1.26
N PHE A 421 23.35 12.77 1.41
CA PHE A 421 23.55 14.06 0.73
C PHE A 421 23.81 15.18 1.70
N PHE A 422 24.69 16.07 1.27
CA PHE A 422 25.19 17.19 2.03
C PHE A 422 24.93 18.51 1.30
N GLY A 423 24.33 19.47 1.99
CA GLY A 423 24.32 20.88 1.59
C GLY A 423 25.41 21.62 2.35
N LYS A 424 25.02 22.51 3.26
CA LYS A 424 25.92 23.09 4.27
C LYS A 424 26.30 22.06 5.34
N GLY A 425 25.38 21.16 5.67
CA GLY A 425 25.56 20.06 6.60
C GLY A 425 25.00 18.76 6.03
N LEU A 426 24.82 17.76 6.90
CA LEU A 426 24.08 16.56 6.52
C LEU A 426 22.60 16.93 6.33
N ALA A 427 22.06 16.72 5.13
CA ALA A 427 20.68 17.07 4.79
C ALA A 427 19.76 15.84 4.75
N GLY A 428 20.32 14.66 4.44
CA GLY A 428 19.54 13.42 4.36
C GLY A 428 20.38 12.19 4.05
N ARG A 429 19.74 11.03 4.17
CA ARG A 429 20.29 9.72 3.79
C ARG A 429 19.21 8.84 3.18
N VAL A 430 19.63 7.87 2.38
CA VAL A 430 18.75 6.78 1.95
C VAL A 430 18.50 5.84 3.13
N ASP A 431 17.23 5.60 3.44
CA ASP A 431 16.80 4.50 4.29
C ASP A 431 16.46 3.30 3.41
N THR A 432 17.37 2.32 3.39
CA THR A 432 17.26 1.10 2.58
C THR A 432 16.21 0.14 3.11
N ASN A 433 15.71 0.30 4.35
CA ASN A 433 14.67 -0.57 4.89
C ASN A 433 13.29 -0.22 4.33
N TYR A 434 13.05 1.07 4.07
CA TYR A 434 11.79 1.58 3.52
C TYR A 434 11.89 1.92 2.03
N GLY A 435 13.10 2.08 1.48
CA GLY A 435 13.29 2.62 0.14
C GLY A 435 12.86 4.09 0.06
N MET A 436 13.34 4.92 0.99
CA MET A 436 12.95 6.34 1.09
C MET A 436 14.12 7.21 1.54
N LEU A 437 13.91 8.52 1.66
CA LEU A 437 14.85 9.43 2.32
C LEU A 437 14.45 9.68 3.78
N ASP A 438 15.47 9.58 4.63
CA ASP A 438 15.45 10.07 6.00
C ASP A 438 16.18 11.43 6.04
N ILE A 439 15.53 12.49 6.53
CA ILE A 439 15.98 13.89 6.37
C ILE A 439 16.53 14.48 7.68
N TYR A 440 17.46 15.43 7.60
CA TYR A 440 18.08 16.09 8.76
C TYR A 440 17.74 17.58 8.77
N GLU A 441 18.29 18.31 9.74
CA GLU A 441 17.98 19.71 10.07
C GLU A 441 17.87 20.61 8.83
N GLU A 442 18.87 20.60 7.97
CA GLU A 442 18.93 21.49 6.80
C GLU A 442 17.73 21.30 5.86
N PHE A 443 17.36 20.05 5.56
CA PHE A 443 16.23 19.79 4.68
C PHE A 443 14.89 19.92 5.42
N ALA A 444 14.83 19.59 6.71
CA ALA A 444 13.65 19.79 7.54
C ALA A 444 13.23 21.27 7.59
N HIS A 445 14.19 22.19 7.77
CA HIS A 445 13.93 23.63 7.71
C HIS A 445 13.36 24.06 6.36
N ARG A 446 13.89 23.54 5.25
CA ARG A 446 13.40 23.86 3.91
C ARG A 446 11.96 23.39 3.67
N LEU A 447 11.57 22.22 4.21
CA LEU A 447 10.18 21.76 4.15
C LEU A 447 9.26 22.62 5.02
N PHE A 448 9.72 22.97 6.23
CA PHE A 448 9.02 23.86 7.14
C PHE A 448 8.76 25.25 6.53
N GLU A 449 9.78 25.89 5.96
CA GLU A 449 9.66 27.19 5.28
C GLU A 449 8.68 27.16 4.10
N LYS A 450 8.52 26.00 3.46
CA LYS A 450 7.56 25.80 2.37
C LYS A 450 6.15 25.42 2.83
N GLY A 451 5.96 25.12 4.12
CA GLY A 451 4.68 24.66 4.65
C GLY A 451 4.22 23.33 4.01
N VAL A 452 5.16 22.40 3.79
CA VAL A 452 4.85 21.08 3.22
C VAL A 452 5.36 19.97 4.13
N TYR A 453 4.57 18.90 4.27
CA TYR A 453 4.83 17.77 5.16
C TYR A 453 5.07 18.21 6.61
N THR A 454 4.32 19.20 7.07
CA THR A 454 4.46 19.78 8.41
C THR A 454 3.38 19.27 9.37
N ILE A 455 3.76 19.07 10.64
CA ILE A 455 2.88 18.71 11.75
C ILE A 455 3.07 19.76 12.85
N LYS A 456 2.08 20.62 13.06
CA LYS A 456 2.09 21.56 14.17
C LYS A 456 1.63 20.83 15.43
N ILE A 457 2.46 20.87 16.47
CA ILE A 457 2.13 20.25 17.76
C ILE A 457 1.92 21.32 18.83
N ASP A 458 1.28 20.92 19.93
CA ASP A 458 1.12 21.76 21.12
C ASP A 458 2.48 22.01 21.82
N GLU A 459 2.48 22.88 22.84
CA GLU A 459 3.68 23.31 23.56
C GLU A 459 4.16 22.26 24.57
N PHE A 460 4.70 21.15 24.05
CA PHE A 460 5.39 20.11 24.82
C PHE A 460 6.71 19.71 24.14
N ASP A 461 7.63 19.11 24.91
CA ASP A 461 8.88 18.54 24.37
C ASP A 461 8.68 17.07 23.94
N PRO A 462 8.69 16.73 22.63
CA PRO A 462 8.40 15.37 22.18
C PRO A 462 9.50 14.37 22.57
N LYS A 463 9.09 13.28 23.23
CA LYS A 463 9.97 12.17 23.67
C LYS A 463 9.58 10.87 22.96
N GLY A 464 10.17 10.64 21.79
CA GLY A 464 9.99 9.40 21.01
C GLY A 464 8.68 9.30 20.23
N THR A 465 7.58 9.77 20.78
CA THR A 465 6.25 9.65 20.17
C THR A 465 5.47 10.95 20.26
N ILE A 466 4.73 11.28 19.20
CA ILE A 466 3.72 12.33 19.16
C ILE A 466 2.36 11.64 19.10
N PHE A 467 1.53 11.86 20.11
CA PHE A 467 0.15 11.37 20.15
C PHE A 467 -0.78 12.34 19.41
N ALA A 468 -1.87 11.82 18.84
CA ALA A 468 -2.84 12.63 18.10
C ALA A 468 -3.41 13.79 18.93
N ALA A 469 -3.65 13.58 20.23
CA ALA A 469 -4.07 14.61 21.18
C ALA A 469 -3.14 15.85 21.24
N GLY A 470 -1.87 15.70 20.88
CA GLY A 470 -0.89 16.78 20.88
C GLY A 470 -0.70 17.44 19.50
N VAL A 471 -1.45 17.05 18.48
CA VAL A 471 -1.38 17.63 17.14
C VAL A 471 -2.45 18.72 17.01
N LEU A 472 -2.03 19.92 16.60
CA LEU A 472 -2.91 21.06 16.37
C LEU A 472 -3.33 21.18 14.90
N GLU A 473 -2.42 20.87 13.98
CA GLU A 473 -2.63 20.97 12.53
C GLU A 473 -1.64 20.03 11.82
N ALA A 474 -2.07 19.38 10.74
CA ALA A 474 -1.21 18.51 9.96
C ALA A 474 -1.49 18.64 8.45
N ASP A 475 -0.42 18.71 7.65
CA ASP A 475 -0.54 18.79 6.20
C ASP A 475 -1.33 17.59 5.64
N GLU A 476 -2.42 17.86 4.91
CA GLU A 476 -3.30 16.85 4.28
C GLU A 476 -2.57 15.91 3.30
N ARG A 477 -1.37 16.29 2.84
CA ARG A 477 -0.51 15.48 1.96
C ARG A 477 0.14 14.31 2.70
N ILE A 478 0.24 14.38 4.02
CA ILE A 478 0.88 13.34 4.84
C ILE A 478 0.08 12.04 4.72
N ARG A 479 0.79 10.96 4.41
CA ARG A 479 0.28 9.58 4.42
C ARG A 479 0.99 8.79 5.53
N PRO A 480 0.45 7.63 5.94
CA PRO A 480 1.18 6.71 6.80
C PRO A 480 2.57 6.36 6.26
N ASN A 481 3.53 6.20 7.16
CA ASN A 481 4.95 5.99 6.91
C ASN A 481 5.71 7.15 6.22
N ASP A 482 5.07 8.27 5.86
CA ASP A 482 5.80 9.45 5.37
C ASP A 482 6.76 10.01 6.43
N VAL A 483 7.84 10.62 5.95
CA VAL A 483 8.69 11.47 6.79
C VAL A 483 8.08 12.87 6.82
N ALA A 484 7.92 13.43 8.01
CA ALA A 484 7.30 14.74 8.21
C ALA A 484 8.12 15.59 9.20
N VAL A 485 7.92 16.90 9.13
CA VAL A 485 8.56 17.88 10.00
C VAL A 485 7.57 18.32 11.06
N PHE A 486 7.84 18.03 12.32
CA PHE A 486 7.02 18.55 13.42
C PHE A 486 7.61 19.83 13.99
N TYR A 487 6.76 20.71 14.52
CA TYR A 487 7.21 21.96 15.13
C TYR A 487 6.23 22.54 16.15
N ASN A 488 6.76 23.33 17.08
CA ASN A 488 6.04 24.27 17.94
C ASN A 488 6.83 25.57 18.12
N SER A 489 6.58 26.34 19.19
CA SER A 489 7.29 27.61 19.43
C SER A 489 8.79 27.43 19.70
N GLU A 490 9.23 26.30 20.26
CA GLU A 490 10.61 26.08 20.72
C GLU A 490 11.40 25.06 19.87
N VAL A 491 10.72 24.09 19.26
CA VAL A 491 11.34 22.93 18.64
C VAL A 491 10.89 22.77 17.19
N ILE A 492 11.83 22.32 16.36
CA ILE A 492 11.57 21.75 15.04
C ILE A 492 12.22 20.36 14.99
N GLY A 493 11.57 19.38 14.38
CA GLY A 493 12.14 18.04 14.29
C GLY A 493 11.57 17.22 13.17
N VAL A 494 12.06 16.00 13.06
CA VAL A 494 11.66 15.05 12.02
C VAL A 494 11.03 13.84 12.70
N ALA A 495 9.88 13.43 12.20
CA ALA A 495 9.15 12.26 12.63
C ALA A 495 8.73 11.41 11.42
N GLN A 496 8.40 10.16 11.67
CA GLN A 496 7.71 9.31 10.70
C GLN A 496 6.23 9.23 11.09
N ALA A 497 5.36 9.57 10.16
CA ALA A 497 3.92 9.52 10.34
C ALA A 497 3.42 8.07 10.50
N VAL A 498 2.50 7.87 11.44
CA VAL A 498 1.73 6.63 11.60
C VAL A 498 0.32 6.82 11.03
N MET A 499 -0.23 8.03 11.17
CA MET A 499 -1.52 8.48 10.64
C MET A 499 -1.36 9.26 9.33
N SER A 500 -2.42 9.36 8.54
CA SER A 500 -2.54 10.43 7.53
C SER A 500 -2.71 11.80 8.20
N GLY A 501 -2.40 12.90 7.50
CA GLY A 501 -2.55 14.26 8.07
C GLY A 501 -3.95 14.51 8.62
N ARG A 502 -4.98 14.14 7.85
CA ARG A 502 -6.39 14.21 8.27
C ARG A 502 -6.67 13.42 9.55
N GLU A 503 -6.11 12.22 9.69
CA GLU A 503 -6.30 11.41 10.90
C GLU A 503 -5.65 12.04 12.13
N MET A 504 -4.52 12.73 11.96
CA MET A 504 -3.85 13.40 13.07
C MET A 504 -4.72 14.52 13.66
N GLU A 505 -5.49 15.23 12.84
CA GLU A 505 -6.33 16.35 13.30
C GLU A 505 -7.65 15.93 13.95
N VAL A 506 -8.22 14.79 13.52
CA VAL A 506 -9.55 14.34 13.95
C VAL A 506 -9.53 13.29 15.07
N SER A 507 -8.37 12.66 15.31
CA SER A 507 -8.23 11.61 16.32
C SER A 507 -7.84 12.22 17.66
N GLU A 508 -8.51 11.81 18.75
CA GLU A 508 -8.16 12.25 20.11
C GLU A 508 -7.13 11.34 20.77
N GLN A 509 -6.90 10.16 20.21
CA GLN A 509 -6.01 9.14 20.77
C GLN A 509 -5.19 8.46 19.68
N GLY A 510 -4.18 7.70 20.09
CA GLY A 510 -3.30 6.95 19.19
C GLY A 510 -2.03 7.71 18.83
N VAL A 511 -1.13 6.99 18.16
CA VAL A 511 0.16 7.53 17.76
C VAL A 511 0.00 8.24 16.42
N ALA A 512 0.25 9.55 16.39
CA ALA A 512 0.26 10.33 15.16
C ALA A 512 1.58 10.14 14.42
N ALA A 513 2.71 10.25 15.14
CA ALA A 513 4.04 10.14 14.55
C ALA A 513 5.10 9.63 15.54
N ILE A 514 6.16 9.00 15.01
CA ILE A 514 7.32 8.51 15.76
C ILE A 514 8.48 9.47 15.53
N VAL A 515 8.95 10.13 16.58
CA VAL A 515 10.04 11.11 16.55
C VAL A 515 11.35 10.41 16.20
N ARG A 516 12.06 10.95 15.20
CA ARG A 516 13.38 10.48 14.78
C ARG A 516 14.50 11.35 15.34
N ARG A 517 14.29 12.67 15.36
CA ARG A 517 15.25 13.69 15.81
C ARG A 517 14.57 15.03 16.03
N LYS A 518 15.18 15.87 16.85
CA LYS A 518 14.73 17.23 17.16
C LYS A 518 15.89 18.22 17.16
N PHE A 519 15.58 19.46 16.88
CA PHE A 519 16.47 20.61 16.79
C PHE A 519 15.82 21.78 17.55
N HIS A 520 16.60 22.55 18.28
CA HIS A 520 16.08 23.75 18.94
C HIS A 520 15.93 24.86 17.91
N ARG A 521 14.82 25.61 17.95
CA ARG A 521 14.67 26.79 17.11
C ARG A 521 15.72 27.81 17.54
N LYS A 522 16.56 28.23 16.60
CA LYS A 522 17.41 29.41 16.82
C LYS A 522 16.48 30.61 16.85
N SER A 523 16.53 31.34 17.97
CA SER A 523 15.81 32.60 18.22
C SER A 523 16.02 33.61 17.10
#